data_AF-A0A7Y5VDR2-F1
#
_entry.id   AF-A0A7Y5VDR2-F1
#
_cell.length_a   1.000
_cell.length_b   1.000
_cell.length_c   1.000
_cell.angle_alpha   90.00
_cell.angle_beta   90.00
_cell.angle_gamma   90.00
#
_symmetry.space_group_name_H-M   'P 1'
#
loop_
_entity.id
_entity.type
_entity.pdbx_description
1 polymer ?
#
loop_
_entity_poly.entity_id
_entity_poly.type
_entity_poly.pdbx_seq_one_letter_code
_entity_poly.pdbx_strand_id
1 'polypeptide(L)'
;MVKIHAVLLLVMLLAACRNEQPSQEQADEKLLTPEEVVRQFQAYYDNNQFEEAKALSTPRHQAILAGMADLIASEPQDSTLLHTEFLQLTCREVSDTAYCLCMLKDEFEEYETEFVLIKMGGKWLIDAPDEDPIEEEWMEELPDSLLEQ
;
A
#
# COMPACT_ATOMS: atom_id res chain seq x y z
N MET A 1 -56.84 -4.78 52.09
CA MET A 1 -55.60 -5.44 51.63
C MET A 1 -55.39 -5.16 50.14
N VAL A 2 -55.06 -3.92 49.77
CA VAL A 2 -54.80 -3.53 48.35
C VAL A 2 -53.76 -2.40 48.35
N LYS A 3 -52.51 -2.68 48.74
CA LYS A 3 -51.44 -1.68 48.65
C LYS A 3 -50.05 -2.22 48.25
N ILE A 4 -49.90 -3.54 48.03
CA ILE A 4 -48.57 -4.14 47.81
C ILE A 4 -48.35 -4.58 46.36
N HIS A 5 -49.40 -4.80 45.57
CA HIS A 5 -49.27 -5.32 44.20
C HIS A 5 -48.91 -4.27 43.14
N ALA A 6 -49.15 -2.98 43.41
CA ALA A 6 -48.93 -1.91 42.42
C ALA A 6 -47.46 -1.48 42.30
N VAL A 7 -46.63 -1.74 43.32
CA VAL A 7 -45.22 -1.29 43.33
C VAL A 7 -44.30 -2.29 42.61
N LEU A 8 -44.65 -3.58 42.61
CA LEU A 8 -43.84 -4.64 42.00
C LEU A 8 -43.89 -4.67 40.47
N LEU A 9 -44.95 -4.10 39.87
CA LEU A 9 -45.11 -4.01 38.41
C LEU A 9 -44.42 -2.79 37.78
N LEU A 10 -44.07 -1.78 38.59
CA LEU A 10 -43.41 -0.55 38.10
C LEU A 10 -41.88 -0.69 38.03
N VAL A 11 -41.29 -1.67 38.72
CA VAL A 11 -39.81 -1.83 38.79
C VAL A 11 -39.26 -2.67 37.64
N MET A 12 -40.06 -3.51 36.98
CA MET A 12 -39.58 -4.33 35.84
C MET A 12 -39.47 -3.56 34.51
N LEU A 13 -40.01 -2.34 34.40
CA LEU A 13 -39.95 -1.54 33.17
C LEU A 13 -38.64 -0.75 33.00
N LEU A 14 -37.78 -0.68 34.02
CA LEU A 14 -36.52 0.07 33.96
C LEU A 14 -35.29 -0.79 33.61
N ALA A 15 -35.46 -2.10 33.45
CA ALA A 15 -34.37 -3.02 33.10
C ALA A 15 -34.26 -3.34 31.60
N ALA A 16 -35.08 -2.72 30.75
CA ALA A 16 -35.07 -2.95 29.29
C ALA A 16 -34.13 -1.99 28.52
N CYS A 17 -33.50 -1.02 29.18
CA CYS A 17 -32.61 -0.04 28.55
C CYS A 17 -31.19 -0.07 29.11
N ARG A 18 -30.66 -1.26 29.39
CA ARG A 18 -29.22 -1.42 29.65
C ARG A 18 -28.63 -2.46 28.72
N ASN A 19 -28.76 -2.18 27.43
CA ASN A 19 -27.90 -2.73 26.40
C ASN A 19 -26.98 -1.59 25.94
N GLU A 20 -26.09 -1.15 26.83
CA GLU A 20 -24.90 -0.40 26.43
C GLU A 20 -23.96 -1.41 25.79
N GLN A 21 -24.30 -1.79 24.56
CA GLN A 21 -23.33 -2.38 23.65
C GLN A 21 -22.23 -1.33 23.53
N PRO A 22 -20.94 -1.67 23.76
CA PRO A 22 -19.88 -0.77 23.36
C PRO A 22 -20.12 -0.57 21.87
N SER A 23 -20.49 0.65 21.49
CA SER A 23 -20.46 1.06 20.11
C SER A 23 -19.07 0.67 19.65
N GLN A 24 -18.99 -0.36 18.81
CA GLN A 24 -17.80 -0.62 18.03
C GLN A 24 -17.52 0.73 17.39
N GLU A 25 -16.45 1.38 17.86
CA GLU A 25 -15.79 2.40 17.09
C GLU A 25 -15.61 1.75 15.72
N GLN A 26 -16.48 2.12 14.78
CA GLN A 26 -16.22 1.91 13.38
C GLN A 26 -14.90 2.64 13.22
N ALA A 27 -13.80 1.88 13.25
CA ALA A 27 -12.50 2.37 12.88
C ALA A 27 -12.74 2.89 11.47
N ASP A 28 -12.90 4.21 11.39
CA ASP A 28 -12.97 4.94 10.16
C ASP A 28 -11.64 4.61 9.49
N GLU A 29 -11.69 3.63 8.59
CA GLU A 29 -10.49 3.04 8.02
C GLU A 29 -9.86 4.15 7.20
N LYS A 30 -8.87 4.83 7.81
CA LYS A 30 -8.31 6.08 7.27
C LYS A 30 -7.94 5.84 5.82
N LEU A 31 -8.70 6.42 4.90
CA LEU A 31 -8.42 6.34 3.48
C LEU A 31 -7.13 7.12 3.23
N LEU A 32 -6.10 6.39 2.80
CA LEU A 32 -4.82 6.97 2.45
C LEU A 32 -4.95 7.71 1.12
N THR A 33 -4.28 8.85 1.02
CA THR A 33 -4.01 9.54 -0.24
C THR A 33 -3.05 8.72 -1.10
N PRO A 34 -3.00 8.94 -2.43
CA PRO A 34 -2.04 8.25 -3.29
C PRO A 34 -0.59 8.40 -2.81
N GLU A 35 -0.20 9.61 -2.38
CA GLU A 35 1.14 9.88 -1.86
C GLU A 35 1.45 9.07 -0.59
N GLU A 36 0.49 8.93 0.31
CA GLU A 36 0.65 8.13 1.53
C GLU A 36 0.81 6.65 1.19
N VAL A 37 0.04 6.13 0.22
CA VAL A 37 0.17 4.74 -0.25
C VAL A 37 1.55 4.49 -0.85
N VAL A 38 2.04 5.39 -1.73
CA VAL A 38 3.36 5.27 -2.35
C VAL A 38 4.48 5.24 -1.30
N ARG A 39 4.44 6.16 -0.33
CA ARG A 39 5.46 6.19 0.74
C ARG A 39 5.43 4.93 1.59
N GLN A 40 4.25 4.44 1.94
CA GLN A 40 4.11 3.24 2.74
C GLN A 40 4.56 1.99 1.97
N PHE A 41 4.19 1.90 0.69
CA PHE A 41 4.65 0.83 -0.20
C PHE A 41 6.17 0.81 -0.33
N GLN A 42 6.82 1.94 -0.62
CA GLN A 42 8.27 2.03 -0.75
C GLN A 42 8.97 1.61 0.55
N ALA A 43 8.45 2.05 1.71
CA ALA A 43 8.99 1.63 3.00
C ALA A 43 8.93 0.11 3.19
N TYR A 44 7.83 -0.55 2.79
CA TYR A 44 7.76 -2.01 2.82
C TYR A 44 8.72 -2.66 1.83
N TYR A 45 8.83 -2.11 0.62
CA TYR A 45 9.71 -2.61 -0.43
C TYR A 45 11.19 -2.56 -0.01
N ASP A 46 11.65 -1.41 0.48
CA ASP A 46 13.01 -1.18 1.01
C ASP A 46 13.40 -2.16 2.11
N ASN A 47 12.42 -2.60 2.90
CA ASN A 47 12.60 -3.53 4.02
C ASN A 47 12.30 -5.00 3.66
N ASN A 48 12.11 -5.32 2.38
CA ASN A 48 11.73 -6.65 1.89
C ASN A 48 10.45 -7.22 2.51
N GLN A 49 9.55 -6.34 2.96
CA GLN A 49 8.25 -6.66 3.56
C GLN A 49 7.17 -6.83 2.48
N PHE A 50 7.37 -7.81 1.60
CA PHE A 50 6.54 -7.96 0.40
C PHE A 50 5.09 -8.35 0.70
N GLU A 51 4.80 -9.01 1.82
CA GLU A 51 3.41 -9.32 2.20
C GLU A 51 2.63 -8.06 2.60
N GLU A 52 3.27 -7.15 3.33
CA GLU A 52 2.72 -5.85 3.66
C GLU A 52 2.59 -4.96 2.41
N ALA A 53 3.57 -4.99 1.50
CA ALA A 53 3.49 -4.31 0.22
C ALA A 53 2.32 -4.84 -0.63
N LYS A 54 2.09 -6.16 -0.66
CA LYS A 54 0.95 -6.78 -1.37
C LYS A 54 -0.41 -6.23 -0.90
N ALA A 55 -0.55 -5.93 0.39
CA ALA A 55 -1.78 -5.35 0.93
C ALA A 55 -2.09 -3.94 0.40
N LEU A 56 -1.08 -3.25 -0.15
CA LEU A 56 -1.20 -1.94 -0.79
C LEU A 56 -1.24 -2.02 -2.32
N SER A 57 -1.32 -3.23 -2.89
CA SER A 57 -1.15 -3.46 -4.32
C SER A 57 -2.39 -4.09 -4.97
N THR A 58 -2.60 -3.81 -6.25
CA THR A 58 -3.60 -4.50 -7.08
C THR A 58 -3.23 -5.99 -7.19
N PRO A 59 -4.20 -6.89 -7.49
CA PRO A 59 -3.90 -8.29 -7.72
C PRO A 59 -2.84 -8.53 -8.80
N ARG A 60 -2.78 -7.64 -9.79
CA ARG A 60 -1.76 -7.67 -10.85
C ARG A 60 -0.37 -7.43 -10.27
N HIS A 61 -0.18 -6.35 -9.53
CA HIS A 61 1.12 -6.02 -8.93
C HIS A 61 1.54 -7.01 -7.84
N GLN A 62 0.59 -7.64 -7.12
CA GLN A 62 0.89 -8.68 -6.14
C GLN A 62 1.66 -9.88 -6.72
N ALA A 63 1.42 -10.22 -7.99
CA ALA A 63 2.15 -11.29 -8.68
C ALA A 63 3.63 -10.94 -8.89
N ILE A 64 3.93 -9.66 -9.21
CA ILE A 64 5.30 -9.15 -9.34
C ILE A 64 6.02 -9.23 -7.99
N LEU A 65 5.37 -8.78 -6.91
CA LEU A 65 5.93 -8.84 -5.56
C LEU A 65 6.20 -10.27 -5.10
N ALA A 66 5.39 -11.25 -5.53
CA ALA A 66 5.65 -12.65 -5.23
C ALA A 66 6.94 -13.14 -5.91
N GLY A 67 7.15 -12.80 -7.19
CA GLY A 67 8.40 -13.13 -7.89
C GLY A 67 9.62 -12.45 -7.27
N MET A 68 9.49 -11.20 -6.83
CA MET A 68 10.56 -10.47 -6.14
C MET A 68 10.92 -11.12 -4.80
N ALA A 69 9.91 -11.54 -4.03
CA ALA A 69 10.12 -12.24 -2.76
C ALA A 69 10.87 -13.57 -2.97
N ASP A 70 10.53 -14.33 -4.02
CA ASP A 70 11.22 -15.57 -4.37
C ASP A 70 12.68 -15.33 -4.77
N LEU A 71 12.96 -14.26 -5.52
CA LEU A 71 14.31 -13.87 -5.91
C LEU A 71 15.15 -13.52 -4.67
N ILE A 72 14.66 -12.63 -3.81
CA ILE A 72 15.40 -12.20 -2.62
C ILE A 72 15.60 -13.33 -1.62
N ALA A 73 14.66 -14.28 -1.53
CA ALA A 73 14.83 -15.47 -0.71
C ALA A 73 15.99 -16.39 -1.18
N SER A 74 16.43 -16.23 -2.44
CA SER A 74 17.57 -16.97 -3.00
C SER A 74 18.93 -16.27 -2.81
N GLU A 75 18.92 -15.01 -2.36
CA GLU A 75 20.12 -14.18 -2.16
C GLU A 75 20.62 -14.21 -0.70
N PRO A 76 21.91 -13.88 -0.44
CA PRO A 76 22.43 -13.69 0.90
C PRO A 76 21.73 -12.52 1.63
N GLN A 77 21.38 -12.72 2.89
CA GLN A 77 20.50 -11.84 3.68
C GLN A 77 20.98 -10.39 3.86
N ASP A 78 22.28 -10.12 3.72
CA ASP A 78 22.89 -8.80 3.96
C ASP A 78 23.02 -7.92 2.70
N SER A 79 22.67 -8.41 1.49
CA SER A 79 22.94 -7.68 0.24
C SER A 79 21.72 -7.04 -0.43
N THR A 80 20.54 -7.06 0.21
CA THR A 80 19.26 -6.78 -0.47
C THR A 80 18.40 -5.71 0.19
N LEU A 81 18.87 -5.06 1.26
CA LEU A 81 18.16 -3.92 1.84
C LEU A 81 18.57 -2.65 1.11
N LEU A 82 17.58 -1.93 0.63
CA LEU A 82 17.74 -0.62 0.00
C LEU A 82 17.19 0.44 0.92
N HIS A 83 17.75 1.65 0.86
CA HIS A 83 17.19 2.81 1.53
C HIS A 83 16.86 3.88 0.52
N THR A 84 15.57 4.15 0.35
CA THR A 84 15.07 5.14 -0.59
C THR A 84 14.60 6.40 0.15
N GLU A 85 15.12 7.56 -0.24
CA GLU A 85 14.65 8.87 0.19
C GLU A 85 13.80 9.53 -0.90
N PHE A 86 12.61 10.01 -0.55
CA PHE A 86 11.80 10.83 -1.45
C PHE A 86 12.23 12.30 -1.38
N LEU A 87 12.92 12.77 -2.41
CA LEU A 87 13.26 14.19 -2.58
C LEU A 87 12.03 15.00 -3.03
N GLN A 88 11.24 14.41 -3.93
CA GLN A 88 9.98 14.97 -4.39
C GLN A 88 8.97 13.85 -4.64
N LEU A 89 7.70 14.09 -4.31
CA LEU A 89 6.58 13.20 -4.63
C LEU A 89 5.36 14.07 -4.92
N THR A 90 4.75 13.88 -6.08
CA THR A 90 3.52 14.59 -6.45
C THR A 90 2.63 13.67 -7.25
N CYS A 91 1.39 13.48 -6.79
CA CYS A 91 0.42 12.67 -7.50
C CYS A 91 -0.62 13.54 -8.21
N ARG A 92 -1.03 13.08 -9.40
CA ARG A 92 -2.17 13.61 -10.13
C ARG A 92 -3.24 12.53 -10.26
N GLU A 93 -4.40 12.78 -9.65
CA GLU A 93 -5.58 11.93 -9.78
C GLU A 93 -6.34 12.23 -11.08
N VAL A 94 -6.70 11.19 -11.81
CA VAL A 94 -7.54 11.21 -13.01
C VAL A 94 -8.59 10.10 -12.87
N SER A 95 -9.79 10.47 -12.43
CA SER A 95 -10.88 9.53 -12.12
C SER A 95 -10.46 8.51 -11.04
N ASP A 96 -10.35 7.23 -11.40
CA ASP A 96 -9.97 6.13 -10.50
C ASP A 96 -8.50 5.73 -10.67
N THR A 97 -7.69 6.59 -11.28
CA THR A 97 -6.25 6.38 -11.47
C THR A 97 -5.47 7.54 -10.87
N ALA A 98 -4.34 7.27 -10.24
CA ALA A 98 -3.37 8.26 -9.79
C ALA A 98 -2.01 7.99 -10.42
N TYR A 99 -1.35 9.04 -10.90
CA TYR A 99 0.02 9.00 -11.42
C TYR A 99 0.91 9.81 -10.51
N CYS A 100 1.88 9.15 -9.88
CA CYS A 100 2.74 9.72 -8.84
C CYS A 100 4.18 9.82 -9.35
N LEU A 101 4.58 11.03 -9.73
CA LEU A 101 5.94 11.32 -10.16
C LEU A 101 6.82 11.54 -8.93
N CYS A 102 7.94 10.84 -8.89
CA CYS A 102 8.86 10.81 -7.77
C CYS A 102 10.27 11.17 -8.23
N MET A 103 10.94 12.03 -7.46
CA MET A 103 12.40 12.15 -7.47
C MET A 103 12.90 11.47 -6.21
N LEU A 104 13.67 10.40 -6.40
CA LEU A 104 14.17 9.54 -5.35
C LEU A 104 15.68 9.64 -5.26
N LYS A 105 16.20 9.17 -4.13
CA LYS A 105 17.62 9.01 -3.90
C LYS A 105 17.87 7.73 -3.13
N ASP A 106 18.85 6.96 -3.56
CA ASP A 106 19.39 5.83 -2.81
C ASP A 106 20.87 6.03 -2.47
N GLU A 107 21.56 4.95 -2.09
CA GLU A 107 22.98 4.97 -1.75
C GLU A 107 23.90 5.27 -2.95
N PHE A 108 23.39 5.15 -4.18
CA PHE A 108 24.16 5.24 -5.41
C PHE A 108 23.87 6.53 -6.17
N GLU A 109 22.60 6.89 -6.34
CA GLU A 109 22.21 8.01 -7.19
C GLU A 109 20.84 8.64 -6.87
N GLU A 110 20.56 9.76 -7.53
CA GLU A 110 19.22 10.35 -7.58
C GLU A 110 18.57 9.95 -8.91
N TYR A 111 17.31 9.50 -8.87
CA TYR A 111 16.61 8.99 -10.03
C TYR A 111 15.12 9.33 -10.02
N GLU A 112 14.54 9.43 -11.21
CA GLU A 112 13.11 9.67 -11.39
C GLU A 112 12.36 8.35 -11.58
N THR A 113 11.17 8.24 -11.00
CA THR A 113 10.27 7.11 -11.22
C THR A 113 8.80 7.54 -11.15
N GLU A 114 7.91 6.74 -11.74
CA GLU A 114 6.47 6.94 -11.69
C GLU A 114 5.78 5.72 -11.05
N PHE A 115 4.96 5.98 -10.03
CA PHE A 115 4.01 4.99 -9.51
C PHE A 115 2.63 5.24 -10.10
N VAL A 116 1.99 4.18 -10.58
CA VAL A 116 0.59 4.19 -11.00
C VAL A 116 -0.26 3.52 -9.93
N LEU A 117 -1.37 4.16 -9.55
CA LEU A 117 -2.31 3.63 -8.58
C LEU A 117 -3.70 3.54 -9.18
N ILE A 118 -4.43 2.48 -8.83
CA ILE A 118 -5.84 2.31 -9.17
C ILE A 118 -6.69 2.37 -7.91
N LYS A 119 -7.83 3.08 -7.98
CA LYS A 119 -8.83 3.12 -6.92
C LYS A 119 -9.75 1.92 -7.02
N MET A 120 -9.71 1.04 -6.02
CA MET A 120 -10.58 -0.13 -5.93
C MET A 120 -11.30 -0.13 -4.58
N GLY A 121 -12.63 -0.18 -4.59
CA GLY A 121 -13.41 -0.19 -3.35
C GLY A 121 -13.17 1.05 -2.47
N GLY A 122 -12.86 2.20 -3.07
CA GLY A 122 -12.57 3.45 -2.37
C GLY A 122 -11.14 3.60 -1.86
N LYS A 123 -10.27 2.59 -2.06
CA LYS A 123 -8.86 2.59 -1.64
C LYS A 123 -7.93 2.70 -2.83
N TRP A 124 -6.87 3.48 -2.70
CA TRP A 124 -5.79 3.54 -3.69
C TRP A 124 -4.86 2.35 -3.51
N LEU A 125 -4.52 1.69 -4.62
CA LEU A 125 -3.63 0.52 -4.64
C LEU A 125 -2.56 0.70 -5.72
N ILE A 126 -1.31 0.38 -5.39
CA ILE A 126 -0.18 0.35 -6.33
C ILE A 126 -0.47 -0.68 -7.41
N ASP A 127 -0.40 -0.26 -8.66
CA ASP A 127 -0.61 -1.13 -9.80
C ASP A 127 0.69 -1.44 -10.53
N ALA A 128 0.68 -2.48 -11.34
CA ALA A 128 1.79 -2.74 -12.24
C ALA A 128 1.69 -1.79 -13.44
N PRO A 129 2.82 -1.26 -13.96
CA PRO A 129 2.81 -0.63 -15.26
C PRO A 129 2.27 -1.62 -16.30
N ASP A 130 1.60 -1.12 -17.34
CA ASP A 130 1.27 -1.96 -18.49
C ASP A 130 2.59 -2.45 -19.12
N GLU A 131 2.65 -3.73 -19.50
CA GLU A 131 3.80 -4.32 -20.20
C GLU A 131 3.88 -3.73 -21.62
N ASP A 132 4.37 -2.50 -21.74
CA ASP A 132 4.93 -1.95 -22.97
C ASP A 132 6.36 -1.49 -22.69
N PRO A 133 7.31 -1.75 -23.61
CA PRO A 133 8.66 -2.18 -23.28
C PRO A 133 9.58 -1.02 -22.90
N ILE A 134 10.07 -1.02 -21.65
CA ILE A 134 11.34 -0.37 -21.32
C ILE A 134 12.47 -1.32 -21.73
N GLU A 135 12.52 -1.70 -23.01
CA GLU A 135 13.52 -2.63 -23.56
C GLU A 135 13.97 -2.22 -24.98
N GLU A 136 14.09 -0.93 -25.30
CA GLU A 136 14.72 -0.53 -26.59
C GLU A 136 15.75 0.59 -26.47
N GLU A 137 15.65 1.52 -25.51
CA GLU A 137 16.52 2.72 -25.51
C GLU A 137 17.89 2.53 -24.82
N TRP A 138 18.06 1.52 -23.96
CA TRP A 138 19.30 1.34 -23.16
C TRP A 138 20.27 0.28 -23.73
N MET A 139 19.83 -0.50 -24.73
CA MET A 139 20.69 -1.48 -25.42
C MET A 139 21.39 -0.90 -26.66
N GLU A 140 20.94 0.22 -27.20
CA GLU A 140 21.54 0.84 -28.39
C GLU A 140 22.81 1.67 -28.08
N GLU A 141 23.13 1.92 -26.81
CA GLU A 141 24.31 2.71 -26.41
C GLU A 141 25.50 1.89 -25.89
N LEU A 142 25.45 0.55 -25.90
CA LEU A 142 26.63 -0.23 -25.53
C LEU A 142 27.70 -0.10 -26.63
N PRO A 143 28.90 0.44 -26.33
CA PRO A 143 29.95 0.53 -27.33
C PRO A 143 30.38 -0.88 -27.74
N ASP A 144 30.52 -1.11 -29.06
CA ASP A 144 30.90 -2.39 -29.68
C ASP A 144 32.06 -3.13 -28.97
N SER A 145 32.93 -2.40 -28.28
CA SER A 145 34.03 -2.95 -27.45
C SER A 145 33.61 -3.91 -26.33
N LEU A 146 32.33 -3.93 -25.94
CA LEU A 146 31.80 -4.81 -24.89
C LEU A 146 31.14 -6.09 -25.41
N LEU A 147 30.89 -6.18 -26.73
CA LEU A 147 30.27 -7.35 -27.37
C LEU A 147 31.29 -8.40 -27.85
N GLU A 148 32.58 -8.07 -27.81
CA GLU A 148 33.67 -9.00 -28.10
C GLU A 148 34.47 -9.34 -26.83
N GLN A 149 33.97 -10.30 -26.05
CA GLN A 149 34.77 -11.09 -25.10
C GLN A 149 34.41 -12.57 -25.18
#